data_AF-A0A2V7FVS7-F1
#
_entry.id   AF-A0A2V7FVS7-F1
#
_cell.length_a   1.000
_cell.length_b   1.000
_cell.length_c   1.000
_cell.angle_alpha   90.00
_cell.angle_beta   90.00
_cell.angle_gamma   90.00
#
_symmetry.space_group_name_H-M   'P 1'
#
loop_
_entity.id
_entity.type
_entity.pdbx_description
1 polymer ?
#
loop_
_entity_poly.entity_id
_entity_poly.type
_entity_poly.pdbx_seq_one_letter_code
_entity_poly.pdbx_strand_id
1 'polypeptide(L)'
;MARLARSIPEGARLDPLALAVPPALPRIARPRRWLLGLYVASALAVTLQQAVLHQSNNFRVFRSATINLLARRDLYAAHPEQHFDYYKYSPTFALLFAPLAYLPFALGFLCWTLLNALLLWYALERLLPQRQATLAIGLLYLEVLFAMQYGQSNALVAALMVLAFVALERGRQLEAAIEVGLGASIKLFPLALLPIVVCHPRRARFGLLFLGVATALVVLPLLAVPVPELVAQYRSWRAIEASDMLNRGYSLMQYLTMALGTEWPNWPVQLAGTALLVAPLALGRARWRDAAFRRLVLCSVLVYVVLFNHQSERATFVIAYTGIVVWCVGSAPSRLKTTILALTLLVMVVHDVEIVPRWVKAEILIPYRIKGIPCVVAWFAMQAELFATALRSESGETALPGTAPELPGA
;
A
#
# COMPACT_ATOMS: atom_id res chain seq x y z
N MET A 1 6.77 -65.14 -8.36
CA MET A 1 7.03 -63.68 -8.46
C MET A 1 5.71 -62.98 -8.79
N ALA A 2 4.76 -62.90 -7.87
CA ALA A 2 4.73 -61.98 -6.74
C ALA A 2 4.70 -60.50 -7.18
N ARG A 3 3.52 -59.90 -6.97
CA ARG A 3 3.25 -58.51 -6.60
C ARG A 3 2.85 -57.51 -7.71
N LEU A 4 1.55 -57.18 -7.62
CA LEU A 4 0.99 -55.82 -7.66
C LEU A 4 0.61 -55.23 -9.03
N ALA A 5 -0.38 -55.87 -9.66
CA ALA A 5 -1.48 -55.09 -10.24
C ALA A 5 -2.31 -54.50 -9.09
N ARG A 6 -1.99 -53.27 -8.66
CA ARG A 6 -2.91 -52.43 -7.89
C ARG A 6 -3.34 -51.28 -8.79
N SER A 7 -4.63 -51.32 -9.11
CA SER A 7 -5.47 -50.19 -9.48
C SER A 7 -5.02 -48.94 -8.75
N ILE A 8 -4.62 -47.92 -9.52
CA ILE A 8 -4.41 -46.56 -9.01
C ILE A 8 -5.76 -46.10 -8.45
N PRO A 9 -5.85 -45.74 -7.16
CA PRO A 9 -7.07 -45.15 -6.63
C PRO A 9 -7.28 -43.79 -7.31
N GLU A 10 -8.39 -43.66 -8.03
CA GLU A 10 -8.97 -42.36 -8.38
C GLU A 10 -9.31 -41.63 -7.07
N GLY A 11 -8.38 -40.84 -6.56
CA GLY A 11 -8.55 -40.26 -5.23
C GLY A 11 -7.43 -39.33 -4.82
N ALA A 12 -7.14 -38.31 -5.63
CA ALA A 12 -6.54 -37.03 -5.19
C ALA A 12 -6.47 -36.05 -6.38
N ARG A 13 -7.59 -35.84 -7.08
CA ARG A 13 -7.75 -34.56 -7.79
C ARG A 13 -7.94 -33.53 -6.68
N LEU A 14 -6.90 -32.74 -6.43
CA LEU A 14 -6.98 -31.55 -5.59
C LEU A 14 -8.15 -30.71 -6.11
N ASP A 15 -9.17 -30.57 -5.27
CA ASP A 15 -10.35 -29.78 -5.53
C ASP A 15 -9.94 -28.31 -5.78
N PRO A 16 -10.11 -27.76 -7.00
CA PRO A 16 -9.70 -26.39 -7.31
C PRO A 16 -10.65 -25.31 -6.75
N LEU A 17 -11.60 -25.66 -5.88
CA LEU A 17 -12.57 -24.72 -5.36
C LEU A 17 -12.14 -24.09 -4.03
N ALA A 18 -11.28 -23.07 -4.11
CA ALA A 18 -11.30 -21.96 -3.16
C ALA A 18 -10.77 -20.65 -3.77
N LEU A 19 -11.24 -20.30 -4.98
CA LEU A 19 -11.45 -18.92 -5.46
C LEU A 19 -12.00 -18.98 -6.91
N ALA A 20 -13.23 -19.45 -7.06
CA ALA A 20 -13.99 -19.19 -8.28
C ALA A 20 -14.39 -17.70 -8.27
N VAL A 21 -13.71 -16.87 -9.05
CA VAL A 21 -14.18 -15.53 -9.42
C VAL A 21 -14.65 -15.61 -10.87
N PRO A 22 -15.91 -15.29 -11.18
CA PRO A 22 -16.47 -15.45 -12.52
C PRO A 22 -15.76 -14.54 -13.54
N PRO A 23 -15.61 -14.98 -14.80
CA PRO A 23 -15.01 -14.19 -15.87
C PRO A 23 -15.90 -13.07 -16.42
N ALA A 24 -17.07 -12.83 -15.82
CA ALA A 24 -18.00 -11.77 -16.21
C ALA A 24 -17.92 -10.58 -15.23
N LEU A 25 -17.91 -9.34 -15.75
CA LEU A 25 -18.03 -8.13 -14.95
C LEU A 25 -19.30 -8.23 -14.07
N PRO A 26 -19.16 -8.36 -12.73
CA PRO A 26 -20.32 -8.57 -11.87
C PRO A 26 -21.24 -7.35 -11.94
N ARG A 27 -22.56 -7.58 -11.99
CA ARG A 27 -23.55 -6.51 -11.87
C ARG A 27 -23.26 -5.70 -10.61
N ILE A 28 -22.94 -4.41 -10.78
CA ILE A 28 -22.62 -3.52 -9.67
C ILE A 28 -23.88 -3.36 -8.80
N ALA A 29 -23.81 -3.79 -7.54
CA ALA A 29 -24.91 -3.68 -6.57
C ALA A 29 -25.26 -2.19 -6.31
N ARG A 30 -26.53 -1.91 -5.97
CA ARG A 30 -27.02 -0.54 -5.71
C ARG A 30 -26.11 0.32 -4.80
N PRO A 31 -25.70 -0.12 -3.58
CA PRO A 31 -24.85 0.71 -2.72
C PRO A 31 -23.49 1.02 -3.35
N ARG A 32 -22.94 0.09 -4.13
CA ARG A 32 -21.66 0.25 -4.81
C ARG A 32 -21.74 1.24 -5.96
N ARG A 33 -22.88 1.35 -6.65
CA ARG A 33 -23.13 2.40 -7.66
C ARG A 33 -23.16 3.79 -7.04
N TRP A 34 -23.85 3.94 -5.90
CA TRP A 34 -23.90 5.20 -5.16
C TRP A 34 -22.51 5.62 -4.67
N LEU A 35 -21.74 4.68 -4.11
CA LEU A 35 -20.35 4.93 -3.72
C LEU A 35 -19.47 5.33 -4.91
N LEU A 36 -19.59 4.65 -6.07
CA LEU A 36 -18.84 5.05 -7.27
C LEU A 36 -19.22 6.45 -7.73
N GLY A 37 -20.52 6.76 -7.76
CA GLY A 37 -21.02 8.10 -8.07
C GLY A 37 -20.47 9.15 -7.11
N LEU A 38 -20.39 8.83 -5.82
CA LEU A 38 -19.79 9.69 -4.81
C LEU A 38 -18.29 9.94 -5.05
N TYR A 39 -17.51 8.90 -5.37
CA TYR A 39 -16.09 9.05 -5.69
C TYR A 39 -15.87 9.92 -6.94
N VAL A 40 -16.66 9.70 -8.00
CA VAL A 40 -16.55 10.48 -9.25
C VAL A 40 -17.00 11.92 -9.04
N ALA A 41 -18.12 12.15 -8.34
CA ALA A 41 -18.60 13.49 -8.01
C ALA A 41 -17.59 14.26 -7.15
N SER A 42 -16.98 13.59 -6.18
CA SER A 42 -15.91 14.16 -5.36
C SER A 42 -14.66 14.48 -6.17
N ALA A 43 -14.24 13.63 -7.11
CA ALA A 43 -13.12 13.94 -8.00
C ALA A 43 -13.40 15.20 -8.85
N LEU A 44 -14.64 15.38 -9.34
CA LEU A 44 -15.05 16.59 -10.05
C LEU A 44 -15.02 17.83 -9.15
N ALA A 45 -15.60 17.74 -7.95
CA ALA A 45 -15.62 18.84 -6.98
C ALA A 45 -14.21 19.24 -6.53
N VAL A 46 -13.35 18.25 -6.24
CA VAL A 46 -11.95 18.49 -5.88
C VAL A 46 -11.18 19.05 -7.07
N THR A 47 -11.46 18.65 -8.30
CA THR A 47 -10.84 19.27 -9.49
C THR A 47 -11.22 20.74 -9.61
N LEU A 48 -12.48 21.11 -9.38
CA LEU A 48 -12.87 22.52 -9.33
C LEU A 48 -12.07 23.26 -8.25
N GLN A 49 -12.02 22.71 -7.03
CA GLN A 49 -11.28 23.30 -5.91
C GLN A 49 -9.77 23.45 -6.20
N GLN A 50 -9.13 22.36 -6.62
CA GLN A 50 -7.67 22.24 -6.65
C GLN A 50 -7.07 22.56 -8.01
N ALA A 51 -7.84 22.55 -9.09
CA ALA A 51 -7.30 22.78 -10.43
C ALA A 51 -7.78 24.09 -11.06
N VAL A 52 -8.99 24.56 -10.70
CA VAL A 52 -9.54 25.82 -11.22
C VAL A 52 -9.31 26.96 -10.23
N LEU A 53 -9.59 26.76 -8.93
CA LEU A 53 -9.54 27.84 -7.94
C LEU A 53 -8.13 28.08 -7.34
N HIS A 54 -7.35 27.03 -7.08
CA HIS A 54 -6.07 27.16 -6.35
C HIS A 54 -4.81 26.74 -7.14
N GLN A 55 -4.96 25.86 -8.14
CA GLN A 55 -3.85 25.17 -8.83
C GLN A 55 -2.89 24.41 -7.89
N SER A 56 -3.23 23.16 -7.57
CA SER A 56 -2.52 22.25 -6.67
C SER A 56 -1.01 22.21 -6.92
N ASN A 57 -0.23 22.48 -5.86
CA ASN A 57 1.22 22.45 -5.94
C ASN A 57 1.78 21.05 -6.22
N ASN A 58 1.27 20.01 -5.57
CA ASN A 58 1.75 18.64 -5.79
C ASN A 58 1.58 18.21 -7.26
N PHE A 59 0.45 18.57 -7.87
CA PHE A 59 0.25 18.30 -9.30
C PHE A 59 1.18 19.15 -10.19
N ARG A 60 1.43 20.42 -9.82
CA ARG A 60 2.44 21.26 -10.50
C ARG A 60 3.83 20.64 -10.42
N VAL A 61 4.24 20.08 -9.29
CA VAL A 61 5.53 19.39 -9.10
C VAL A 61 5.66 18.18 -10.04
N PHE A 62 4.62 17.36 -10.19
CA PHE A 62 4.67 16.22 -11.13
C PHE A 62 4.70 16.66 -12.59
N ARG A 63 3.87 17.66 -12.93
CA ARG A 63 3.79 18.22 -14.28
C ARG A 63 5.11 18.87 -14.71
N SER A 64 5.67 19.70 -13.86
CA SER A 64 6.95 20.39 -14.09
C SER A 64 8.12 19.41 -14.18
N ALA A 65 8.15 18.35 -13.38
CA ALA A 65 9.18 17.33 -13.49
C ALA A 65 9.20 16.67 -14.87
N THR A 66 8.03 16.41 -15.48
CA THR A 66 7.98 15.98 -16.89
C THR A 66 8.60 17.02 -17.81
N ILE A 67 8.16 18.27 -17.69
CA ILE A 67 8.58 19.37 -18.56
C ILE A 67 10.10 19.57 -18.45
N ASN A 68 10.65 19.59 -17.24
CA ASN A 68 12.07 19.75 -16.97
C ASN A 68 12.88 18.56 -17.47
N LEU A 69 12.38 17.32 -17.37
CA LEU A 69 13.07 16.14 -17.92
C LEU A 69 13.25 16.29 -19.43
N LEU A 70 12.18 16.65 -20.13
CA LEU A 70 12.17 16.81 -21.59
C LEU A 70 12.98 18.04 -22.03
N ALA A 71 13.06 19.08 -21.20
CA ALA A 71 13.92 20.24 -21.40
C ALA A 71 15.36 20.02 -20.91
N ARG A 72 15.72 18.81 -20.46
CA ARG A 72 17.07 18.43 -20.00
C ARG A 72 17.57 19.27 -18.81
N ARG A 73 16.65 19.69 -17.94
CA ARG A 73 16.93 20.42 -16.70
C ARG A 73 16.96 19.46 -15.53
N ASP A 74 17.74 19.77 -14.50
CA ASP A 74 17.76 19.00 -13.26
C ASP A 74 16.37 19.01 -12.60
N LEU A 75 15.75 17.84 -12.42
CA LEU A 75 14.43 17.71 -11.82
C LEU A 75 14.41 18.08 -10.34
N TYR A 76 15.56 17.93 -9.70
CA TYR A 76 15.76 18.01 -8.26
C TYR A 76 16.32 19.37 -7.83
N ALA A 77 16.57 20.28 -8.77
CA ALA A 77 16.84 21.67 -8.46
C ALA A 77 15.57 22.40 -7.98
N ALA A 78 15.75 23.57 -7.37
CA ALA A 78 14.63 24.46 -7.07
C ALA A 78 14.09 25.11 -8.35
N HIS A 79 12.77 25.06 -8.56
CA HIS A 79 12.07 25.69 -9.69
C HIS A 79 10.93 26.60 -9.18
N PRO A 80 11.26 27.71 -8.47
CA PRO A 80 10.27 28.55 -7.80
C PRO A 80 9.25 29.19 -8.74
N GLU A 81 9.59 29.33 -10.02
CA GLU A 81 8.68 29.79 -11.07
C GLU A 81 7.61 28.74 -11.45
N GLN A 82 7.86 27.46 -11.14
CA GLN A 82 7.00 26.33 -11.50
C GLN A 82 6.24 25.75 -10.31
N HIS A 83 6.83 25.73 -9.11
CA HIS A 83 6.25 25.22 -7.87
C HIS A 83 7.13 25.61 -6.66
N PHE A 84 6.61 25.46 -5.43
CA PHE A 84 7.37 25.83 -4.22
C PHE A 84 8.16 24.68 -3.58
N ASP A 85 7.80 23.42 -3.86
CA ASP A 85 8.43 22.23 -3.27
C ASP A 85 9.52 21.64 -4.17
N TYR A 86 10.27 20.65 -3.70
CA TYR A 86 11.17 19.86 -4.55
C TYR A 86 10.45 18.63 -5.12
N TYR A 87 10.86 18.21 -6.32
CA TYR A 87 10.53 16.89 -6.82
C TYR A 87 11.36 15.83 -6.10
N LYS A 88 10.73 14.76 -5.59
CA LYS A 88 11.37 13.72 -4.75
C LYS A 88 11.19 12.30 -5.27
N TYR A 89 10.85 12.15 -6.54
CA TYR A 89 10.49 10.84 -7.12
C TYR A 89 11.49 10.49 -8.23
N SER A 90 11.44 9.28 -8.78
CA SER A 90 12.43 8.87 -9.80
C SER A 90 12.26 9.62 -11.14
N PRO A 91 13.31 9.73 -11.98
CA PRO A 91 13.17 10.28 -13.33
C PRO A 91 12.19 9.47 -14.19
N THR A 92 12.04 8.17 -13.92
CA THR A 92 11.06 7.29 -14.57
C THR A 92 9.64 7.75 -14.29
N PHE A 93 9.32 8.15 -13.05
CA PHE A 93 7.98 8.68 -12.76
C PHE A 93 7.72 9.98 -13.50
N ALA A 94 8.71 10.88 -13.58
CA ALA A 94 8.59 12.11 -14.37
C ALA A 94 8.27 11.82 -15.84
N LEU A 95 8.93 10.83 -16.44
CA LEU A 95 8.63 10.42 -17.82
C LEU A 95 7.24 9.79 -17.96
N LEU A 96 6.87 8.85 -17.07
CA LEU A 96 5.57 8.18 -17.10
C LEU A 96 4.39 9.14 -16.85
N PHE A 97 4.64 10.28 -16.22
CA PHE A 97 3.65 11.33 -16.00
C PHE A 97 3.37 12.18 -17.24
N ALA A 98 4.16 12.04 -18.31
CA ALA A 98 4.07 12.88 -19.51
C ALA A 98 2.66 13.00 -20.12
N PRO A 99 1.88 11.90 -20.28
CA PRO A 99 0.53 12.01 -20.84
C PRO A 99 -0.39 12.95 -20.06
N LEU A 100 -0.21 13.06 -18.74
CA LEU A 100 -0.99 13.96 -17.89
C LEU A 100 -0.43 15.38 -17.87
N ALA A 101 0.90 15.53 -17.99
CA ALA A 101 1.57 16.83 -17.94
C ALA A 101 1.17 17.77 -19.10
N TYR A 102 0.88 17.20 -20.28
CA TYR A 102 0.53 17.97 -21.47
C TYR A 102 -0.97 18.25 -21.62
N LEU A 103 -1.83 17.64 -20.80
CA LEU A 103 -3.25 17.98 -20.77
C LEU A 103 -3.46 19.39 -20.18
N PRO A 104 -4.58 20.07 -20.50
CA PRO A 104 -5.03 21.24 -19.75
C PRO A 104 -5.05 20.92 -18.24
N PHE A 105 -4.60 21.85 -17.40
CA PHE A 105 -4.30 21.59 -15.98
C PHE A 105 -5.46 20.89 -15.25
N ALA A 106 -6.70 21.38 -15.43
CA ALA A 106 -7.89 20.81 -14.82
C ALA A 106 -8.20 19.39 -15.30
N LEU A 107 -8.04 19.11 -16.60
CA LEU A 107 -8.25 17.78 -17.16
C LEU A 107 -7.17 16.80 -16.69
N GLY A 108 -5.90 17.22 -16.70
CA GLY A 108 -4.79 16.43 -16.19
C GLY A 108 -4.97 16.09 -14.70
N PHE A 109 -5.38 17.08 -13.90
CA PHE A 109 -5.66 16.88 -12.48
C PHE A 109 -6.84 15.94 -12.23
N LEU A 110 -7.94 16.08 -13.00
CA LEU A 110 -9.09 15.17 -12.92
C LEU A 110 -8.68 13.73 -13.24
N CYS A 111 -7.97 13.52 -14.34
CA CYS A 111 -7.47 12.20 -14.73
C CYS A 111 -6.54 11.60 -13.67
N TRP A 112 -5.64 12.41 -13.11
CA TRP A 112 -4.75 11.98 -12.03
C TRP A 112 -5.50 11.56 -10.76
N THR A 113 -6.49 12.35 -10.38
CA THR A 113 -7.33 12.12 -9.19
C THR A 113 -8.17 10.86 -9.34
N LEU A 114 -8.81 10.68 -10.51
CA LEU A 114 -9.57 9.49 -10.85
C LEU A 114 -8.69 8.24 -10.90
N LEU A 115 -7.49 8.32 -11.49
CA LEU A 115 -6.54 7.21 -11.53
C LEU A 115 -6.19 6.74 -10.12
N ASN A 116 -5.81 7.66 -9.24
CA ASN A 116 -5.45 7.34 -7.85
C ASN A 116 -6.61 6.68 -7.10
N ALA A 117 -7.80 7.26 -7.16
CA ALA A 117 -8.95 6.79 -6.39
C ALA A 117 -9.55 5.49 -6.95
N LEU A 118 -9.73 5.41 -8.26
CA LEU A 118 -10.37 4.27 -8.91
C LEU A 118 -9.44 3.05 -9.00
N LEU A 119 -8.12 3.24 -9.06
CA LEU A 119 -7.22 2.10 -8.99
C LEU A 119 -7.17 1.49 -7.59
N LEU A 120 -7.20 2.31 -6.53
CA LEU A 120 -7.30 1.79 -5.15
C LEU A 120 -8.64 1.07 -4.93
N TRP A 121 -9.74 1.66 -5.41
CA TRP A 121 -11.04 1.01 -5.45
C TRP A 121 -10.96 -0.36 -6.13
N TYR A 122 -10.39 -0.42 -7.34
CA TYR A 122 -10.22 -1.66 -8.09
C TYR A 122 -9.35 -2.68 -7.34
N ALA A 123 -8.25 -2.25 -6.73
CA ALA A 123 -7.36 -3.09 -5.95
C ALA A 123 -8.09 -3.78 -4.78
N LEU A 124 -8.92 -3.04 -4.03
CA LEU A 124 -9.71 -3.57 -2.93
C LEU A 124 -10.75 -4.61 -3.38
N GLU A 125 -11.37 -4.40 -4.54
CA GLU A 125 -12.30 -5.38 -5.13
C GLU A 125 -11.62 -6.66 -5.57
N ARG A 126 -10.37 -6.58 -6.00
CA ARG A 126 -9.58 -7.76 -6.38
C ARG A 126 -9.02 -8.50 -5.17
N LEU A 127 -8.84 -7.81 -4.04
CA LEU A 127 -8.30 -8.37 -2.80
C LEU A 127 -9.36 -9.03 -1.92
N LEU A 128 -10.54 -8.43 -1.80
CA LEU A 128 -11.56 -8.80 -0.81
C LEU A 128 -12.83 -9.36 -1.46
N PRO A 129 -13.58 -10.24 -0.77
CA PRO A 129 -14.92 -10.61 -1.22
C PRO A 129 -15.84 -9.38 -1.27
N GLN A 130 -16.86 -9.43 -2.12
CA GLN A 130 -17.64 -8.25 -2.52
C GLN A 130 -18.19 -7.40 -1.36
N ARG A 131 -18.71 -8.04 -0.31
CA ARG A 131 -19.26 -7.33 0.86
C ARG A 131 -18.16 -6.59 1.63
N GLN A 132 -17.06 -7.27 1.90
CA GLN A 132 -15.87 -6.73 2.56
C GLN A 132 -15.23 -5.61 1.73
N ALA A 133 -15.11 -5.79 0.42
CA ALA A 133 -14.60 -4.76 -0.48
C ALA A 133 -15.48 -3.49 -0.42
N THR A 134 -16.81 -3.64 -0.52
CA THR A 134 -17.75 -2.51 -0.45
C THR A 134 -17.64 -1.78 0.88
N LEU A 135 -17.50 -2.51 1.99
CA LEU A 135 -17.34 -1.92 3.32
C LEU A 135 -15.99 -1.18 3.43
N ALA A 136 -14.89 -1.80 2.98
CA ALA A 136 -13.56 -1.20 3.01
C ALA A 136 -13.50 0.11 2.19
N ILE A 137 -14.08 0.10 0.99
CA ILE A 137 -14.21 1.26 0.10
C ILE A 137 -15.01 2.38 0.76
N GLY A 138 -16.11 2.05 1.44
CA GLY A 138 -16.92 3.03 2.16
C GLY A 138 -16.18 3.62 3.37
N LEU A 139 -15.51 2.77 4.16
CA LEU A 139 -14.74 3.19 5.33
C LEU A 139 -13.52 4.05 4.98
N LEU A 140 -12.90 3.82 3.82
CA LEU A 140 -11.75 4.59 3.33
C LEU A 140 -12.13 5.87 2.59
N TYR A 141 -13.41 6.07 2.28
CA TYR A 141 -13.86 7.16 1.41
C TYR A 141 -13.31 8.53 1.82
N LEU A 142 -13.40 8.87 3.11
CA LEU A 142 -12.91 10.18 3.59
C LEU A 142 -11.40 10.34 3.39
N GLU A 143 -10.61 9.31 3.68
CA GLU A 143 -9.17 9.40 3.47
C GLU A 143 -8.80 9.46 1.98
N VAL A 144 -9.55 8.76 1.13
CA VAL A 144 -9.38 8.89 -0.33
C VAL A 144 -9.76 10.30 -0.80
N LEU A 145 -10.84 10.88 -0.29
CA LEU A 145 -11.23 12.26 -0.58
C LEU A 145 -10.12 13.24 -0.20
N PHE A 146 -9.51 13.10 0.98
CA PHE A 146 -8.36 13.92 1.37
C PHE A 146 -7.16 13.69 0.46
N ALA A 147 -6.88 12.43 0.09
CA ALA A 147 -5.82 12.12 -0.88
C ALA A 147 -6.04 12.80 -2.25
N MET A 148 -7.30 12.87 -2.72
CA MET A 148 -7.67 13.65 -3.92
C MET A 148 -7.33 15.13 -3.73
N GLN A 149 -7.70 15.72 -2.57
CA GLN A 149 -7.45 17.14 -2.28
C GLN A 149 -5.96 17.48 -2.17
N TYR A 150 -5.16 16.56 -1.64
CA TYR A 150 -3.71 16.72 -1.60
C TYR A 150 -3.07 16.61 -2.99
N GLY A 151 -3.72 15.98 -3.98
CA GLY A 151 -3.17 15.80 -5.33
C GLY A 151 -1.95 14.87 -5.41
N GLN A 152 -1.75 14.02 -4.40
CA GLN A 152 -0.57 13.16 -4.24
C GLN A 152 -0.74 11.76 -4.88
N SER A 153 0.36 11.02 -4.99
CA SER A 153 0.40 9.65 -5.57
C SER A 153 0.16 8.52 -4.57
N ASN A 154 -0.11 8.81 -3.29
CA ASN A 154 -0.12 7.79 -2.23
C ASN A 154 -1.22 6.74 -2.41
N ALA A 155 -2.41 7.12 -2.91
CA ALA A 155 -3.49 6.17 -3.17
C ALA A 155 -3.15 5.23 -4.35
N LEU A 156 -2.51 5.76 -5.41
CA LEU A 156 -1.96 4.97 -6.51
C LEU A 156 -0.90 3.98 -5.99
N VAL A 157 0.05 4.42 -5.15
CA VAL A 157 1.06 3.53 -4.56
C VAL A 157 0.42 2.44 -3.70
N ALA A 158 -0.56 2.76 -2.85
CA ALA A 158 -1.31 1.76 -2.09
C ALA A 158 -1.99 0.72 -3.02
N ALA A 159 -2.61 1.18 -4.10
CA ALA A 159 -3.27 0.33 -5.07
C ALA A 159 -2.28 -0.63 -5.74
N LEU A 160 -1.13 -0.13 -6.20
CA LEU A 160 -0.07 -0.94 -6.81
C LEU A 160 0.49 -1.98 -5.83
N MET A 161 0.66 -1.62 -4.55
CA MET A 161 1.07 -2.57 -3.51
C MET A 161 0.05 -3.71 -3.32
N VAL A 162 -1.24 -3.36 -3.27
CA VAL A 162 -2.32 -4.35 -3.13
C VAL A 162 -2.44 -5.22 -4.39
N LEU A 163 -2.34 -4.63 -5.59
CA LEU A 163 -2.40 -5.37 -6.86
C LEU A 163 -1.19 -6.28 -7.05
N ALA A 164 0.01 -5.86 -6.64
CA ALA A 164 1.20 -6.70 -6.60
C ALA A 164 0.95 -7.94 -5.75
N PHE A 165 0.42 -7.77 -4.54
CA PHE A 165 0.05 -8.88 -3.67
C PHE A 165 -0.99 -9.79 -4.34
N VAL A 166 -2.07 -9.24 -4.89
CA VAL A 166 -3.09 -10.04 -5.60
C VAL A 166 -2.50 -10.81 -6.78
N ALA A 167 -1.57 -10.23 -7.53
CA ALA A 167 -0.89 -10.91 -8.64
C ALA A 167 0.00 -12.06 -8.14
N LEU A 168 0.73 -11.87 -7.03
CA LEU A 168 1.51 -12.92 -6.37
C LEU A 168 0.61 -14.08 -5.94
N GLU A 169 -0.51 -13.80 -5.27
CA GLU A 169 -1.50 -14.79 -4.84
C GLU A 169 -2.06 -15.60 -6.02
N ARG A 170 -2.17 -14.98 -7.21
CA ARG A 170 -2.61 -15.62 -8.46
C ARG A 170 -1.48 -16.29 -9.25
N GLY A 171 -0.25 -16.28 -8.74
CA GLY A 171 0.92 -16.83 -9.42
C GLY A 171 1.34 -16.06 -10.68
N ARG A 172 0.88 -14.81 -10.86
CA ARG A 172 1.15 -13.94 -12.02
C ARG A 172 2.37 -13.07 -11.75
N GLN A 173 3.54 -13.70 -11.83
CA GLN A 173 4.82 -13.11 -11.40
C GLN A 173 5.23 -11.87 -12.20
N LEU A 174 4.93 -11.82 -13.51
CA LEU A 174 5.23 -10.65 -14.33
C LEU A 174 4.36 -9.45 -13.92
N GLU A 175 3.05 -9.65 -13.74
CA GLU A 175 2.17 -8.59 -13.24
C GLU A 175 2.67 -8.08 -11.89
N ALA A 176 2.95 -8.97 -10.93
CA ALA A 176 3.48 -8.57 -9.64
C ALA A 176 4.78 -7.77 -9.75
N ALA A 177 5.70 -8.19 -10.63
CA ALA A 177 6.96 -7.47 -10.88
C ALA A 177 6.72 -6.07 -11.47
N ILE A 178 5.77 -5.93 -12.40
CA ILE A 178 5.36 -4.65 -12.99
C ILE A 178 4.75 -3.74 -11.92
N GLU A 179 3.81 -4.22 -11.11
CA GLU A 179 3.16 -3.41 -10.08
C GLU A 179 4.16 -2.92 -9.01
N VAL A 180 5.06 -3.81 -8.54
CA VAL A 180 6.13 -3.44 -7.60
C VAL A 180 7.09 -2.44 -8.26
N GLY A 181 7.52 -2.69 -9.50
CA GLY A 181 8.45 -1.82 -10.21
C GLY A 181 7.88 -0.42 -10.49
N LEU A 182 6.66 -0.35 -11.03
CA LEU A 182 5.97 0.92 -11.28
C LEU A 182 5.76 1.69 -9.98
N GLY A 183 5.26 1.03 -8.93
CA GLY A 183 5.07 1.69 -7.65
C GLY A 183 6.39 2.16 -7.03
N ALA A 184 7.45 1.35 -7.10
CA ALA A 184 8.81 1.70 -6.63
C ALA A 184 9.43 2.87 -7.39
N SER A 185 9.09 3.04 -8.67
CA SER A 185 9.50 4.21 -9.47
C SER A 185 8.84 5.51 -8.98
N ILE A 186 7.68 5.41 -8.35
CA ILE A 186 7.02 6.55 -7.69
C ILE A 186 7.61 6.69 -6.29
N LYS A 187 7.34 5.74 -5.38
CA LYS A 187 7.87 5.72 -4.02
C LYS A 187 8.45 4.35 -3.74
N LEU A 188 9.58 4.25 -3.05
CA LEU A 188 10.24 2.97 -2.76
C LEU A 188 9.41 1.98 -1.90
N PHE A 189 8.26 2.40 -1.38
CA PHE A 189 7.41 1.61 -0.47
C PHE A 189 7.03 0.20 -0.96
N PRO A 190 6.69 -0.04 -2.24
CA PRO A 190 6.33 -1.37 -2.71
C PRO A 190 7.46 -2.40 -2.61
N LEU A 191 8.73 -1.97 -2.49
CA LEU A 191 9.84 -2.88 -2.22
C LEU A 191 9.71 -3.58 -0.85
N ALA A 192 8.94 -3.02 0.08
CA ALA A 192 8.62 -3.67 1.36
C ALA A 192 7.75 -4.93 1.20
N LEU A 193 7.23 -5.23 0.00
CA LEU A 193 6.53 -6.48 -0.31
C LEU A 193 7.49 -7.62 -0.66
N LEU A 194 8.76 -7.35 -0.96
CA LEU A 194 9.73 -8.38 -1.35
C LEU A 194 9.85 -9.54 -0.33
N PRO A 195 9.79 -9.33 1.00
CA PRO A 195 9.76 -10.42 1.96
C PRO A 195 8.56 -11.37 1.78
N ILE A 196 7.39 -10.88 1.39
CA ILE A 196 6.18 -11.70 1.15
C ILE A 196 6.38 -12.64 -0.05
N VAL A 197 7.19 -12.26 -1.05
CA VAL A 197 7.49 -13.09 -2.23
C VAL A 197 8.12 -14.42 -1.83
N VAL A 198 8.89 -14.46 -0.73
CA VAL A 198 9.54 -15.68 -0.24
C VAL A 198 8.53 -16.78 0.11
N CYS A 199 7.33 -16.38 0.53
CA CYS A 199 6.21 -17.26 0.87
C CYS A 199 5.49 -17.83 -0.36
N HIS A 200 5.76 -17.29 -1.56
CA HIS A 200 5.07 -17.65 -2.79
C HIS A 200 5.84 -18.68 -3.62
N PRO A 201 5.13 -19.57 -4.35
CA PRO A 201 5.76 -20.43 -5.33
C PRO A 201 6.34 -19.60 -6.49
N ARG A 202 7.38 -20.13 -7.16
CA ARG A 202 8.08 -19.47 -8.28
C ARG A 202 8.75 -18.12 -7.94
N ARG A 203 9.14 -17.91 -6.68
CA ARG A 203 9.89 -16.72 -6.21
C ARG A 203 11.15 -16.39 -7.02
N ALA A 204 11.88 -17.39 -7.52
CA ALA A 204 13.04 -17.17 -8.39
C ALA A 204 12.64 -16.56 -9.74
N ARG A 205 11.53 -17.04 -10.33
CA ARG A 205 10.97 -16.46 -11.56
C ARG A 205 10.50 -15.02 -11.32
N PHE A 206 9.86 -14.75 -10.18
CA PHE A 206 9.56 -13.37 -9.79
C PHE A 206 10.83 -12.51 -9.74
N GLY A 207 11.88 -12.97 -9.04
CA GLY A 207 13.12 -12.22 -8.90
C GLY A 207 13.75 -11.84 -10.24
N LEU A 208 13.81 -12.77 -11.19
CA LEU A 208 14.32 -12.50 -12.54
C LEU A 208 13.45 -11.51 -13.31
N LEU A 209 12.12 -11.67 -13.27
CA LEU A 209 11.19 -10.75 -13.93
C LEU A 209 11.23 -9.36 -13.31
N PHE A 210 11.29 -9.28 -11.97
CA PHE A 210 11.42 -8.03 -11.25
C PHE A 210 12.72 -7.32 -11.57
N LEU A 211 13.85 -8.05 -11.65
CA LEU A 211 15.11 -7.46 -12.07
C LEU A 211 15.01 -6.89 -13.49
N GLY A 212 14.45 -7.65 -14.44
CA GLY A 212 14.24 -7.18 -15.81
C GLY A 212 13.34 -5.93 -15.89
N VAL A 213 12.22 -5.93 -15.17
CA VAL A 213 11.30 -4.77 -15.10
C VAL A 213 11.97 -3.57 -14.43
N ALA A 214 12.65 -3.77 -13.30
CA ALA A 214 13.34 -2.70 -12.58
C ALA A 214 14.44 -2.09 -13.44
N THR A 215 15.26 -2.91 -14.11
CA THR A 215 16.26 -2.43 -15.07
C THR A 215 15.61 -1.64 -16.19
N ALA A 216 14.54 -2.17 -16.81
CA ALA A 216 13.82 -1.48 -17.88
C ALA A 216 13.28 -0.11 -17.42
N LEU A 217 12.71 -0.03 -16.21
CA LEU A 217 12.20 1.21 -15.64
C LEU A 217 13.31 2.21 -15.32
N VAL A 218 14.44 1.77 -14.77
CA VAL A 218 15.61 2.63 -14.48
C VAL A 218 16.22 3.21 -15.76
N VAL A 219 16.24 2.46 -16.85
CA VAL A 219 16.77 2.96 -18.13
C VAL A 219 15.71 3.65 -19.00
N LEU A 220 14.42 3.56 -18.67
CA LEU A 220 13.32 4.14 -19.45
C LEU A 220 13.49 5.63 -19.75
N PRO A 221 14.00 6.48 -18.82
CA PRO A 221 14.26 7.89 -19.12
C PRO A 221 15.25 8.14 -20.26
N LEU A 222 16.03 7.14 -20.68
CA LEU A 222 16.90 7.25 -21.86
C LEU A 222 16.14 7.49 -23.17
N LEU A 223 14.83 7.26 -23.18
CA LEU A 223 13.96 7.66 -24.30
C LEU A 223 13.82 9.19 -24.43
N ALA A 224 14.12 9.94 -23.37
CA ALA A 224 13.97 11.40 -23.31
C ALA A 224 15.33 12.13 -23.24
N VAL A 225 16.30 11.56 -22.52
CA VAL A 225 17.59 12.22 -22.23
C VAL A 225 18.77 11.26 -22.50
N PRO A 226 19.94 11.76 -22.94
CA PRO A 226 21.13 10.93 -23.11
C PRO A 226 21.70 10.42 -21.78
N VAL A 227 22.55 9.40 -21.85
CA VAL A 227 23.13 8.71 -20.68
C VAL A 227 23.79 9.65 -19.65
N PRO A 228 24.65 10.62 -20.03
CA PRO A 228 25.29 11.49 -19.04
C PRO A 228 24.29 12.34 -18.25
N GLU A 229 23.24 12.81 -18.91
CA GLU A 229 22.18 13.60 -18.28
C GLU A 229 21.35 12.73 -17.33
N LEU A 230 20.98 11.50 -17.72
CA LEU A 230 20.27 10.59 -16.82
C LEU A 230 21.09 10.22 -15.58
N VAL A 231 22.39 9.98 -15.74
CA VAL A 231 23.30 9.75 -14.60
C VAL A 231 23.34 10.97 -13.67
N ALA A 232 23.34 12.18 -14.22
CA ALA A 232 23.26 13.41 -13.42
C ALA A 232 21.95 13.48 -12.61
N GLN A 233 20.80 13.18 -13.23
CA GLN A 233 19.50 13.13 -12.55
C GLN A 233 19.52 12.14 -11.38
N TYR A 234 20.08 10.94 -11.55
CA TYR A 234 20.18 9.96 -10.47
C TYR A 234 21.08 10.41 -9.32
N ARG A 235 22.14 11.16 -9.61
CA ARG A 235 23.00 11.76 -8.57
C ARG A 235 22.24 12.83 -7.79
N SER A 236 21.51 13.71 -8.48
CA SER A 236 20.69 14.75 -7.84
C SER A 236 19.55 14.14 -7.01
N TRP A 237 18.89 13.08 -7.51
CA TRP A 237 17.87 12.36 -6.74
C TRP A 237 18.44 11.80 -5.43
N ARG A 238 19.60 11.12 -5.51
CA ARG A 238 20.30 10.59 -4.33
C ARG A 238 20.65 11.69 -3.34
N ALA A 239 21.06 12.88 -3.81
CA ALA A 239 21.41 14.00 -2.95
C ALA A 239 20.19 14.54 -2.18
N ILE A 240 19.04 14.69 -2.83
CA ILE A 240 17.78 15.07 -2.16
C ILE A 240 17.39 14.02 -1.11
N GLU A 241 17.35 12.74 -1.49
CA GLU A 241 16.99 11.66 -0.55
C GLU A 241 17.93 11.63 0.67
N ALA A 242 19.23 11.85 0.47
CA ALA A 242 20.21 11.92 1.54
C ALA A 242 19.98 13.12 2.48
N SER A 243 19.64 14.29 1.93
CA SER A 243 19.33 15.49 2.73
C SER A 243 18.10 15.32 3.62
N ASP A 244 17.18 14.47 3.18
CA ASP A 244 15.90 14.21 3.82
C ASP A 244 16.00 13.16 4.95
N MET A 245 17.08 12.38 5.03
CA MET A 245 17.21 11.20 5.91
C MET A 245 16.99 11.49 7.41
N LEU A 246 17.22 12.72 7.86
CA LEU A 246 17.08 13.14 9.26
C LEU A 246 15.68 13.60 9.63
N ASN A 247 14.81 13.89 8.66
CA ASN A 247 13.42 14.24 8.93
C ASN A 247 12.70 13.07 9.62
N ARG A 248 11.60 13.35 10.32
CA ARG A 248 10.87 12.30 11.07
C ARG A 248 9.35 12.33 10.88
N GLY A 249 8.81 13.29 10.13
CA GLY A 249 7.39 13.30 9.72
C GLY A 249 6.39 12.88 10.82
N TYR A 250 5.49 11.97 10.47
CA TYR A 250 4.57 11.25 11.36
C TYR A 250 5.06 9.80 11.63
N SER A 251 6.38 9.62 11.81
CA SER A 251 7.00 8.31 11.98
C SER A 251 7.07 7.84 13.44
N LEU A 252 7.32 6.55 13.64
CA LEU A 252 7.67 5.98 14.95
C LEU A 252 8.90 6.64 15.55
N MET A 253 9.87 7.01 14.71
CA MET A 253 11.07 7.72 15.15
C MET A 253 10.70 9.06 15.82
N GLN A 254 9.73 9.80 15.27
CA GLN A 254 9.25 11.04 15.89
C GLN A 254 8.59 10.80 17.24
N TYR A 255 7.77 9.76 17.37
CA TYR A 255 7.13 9.43 18.65
C TYR A 255 8.15 9.02 19.71
N LEU A 256 9.17 8.24 19.35
CA LEU A 256 10.24 7.85 20.26
C LEU A 256 11.05 9.07 20.72
N THR A 257 11.38 9.99 19.80
CA THR A 257 12.07 11.25 20.17
C THR A 257 11.21 12.11 21.10
N MET A 258 9.90 12.23 20.85
CA MET A 258 8.98 12.96 21.75
C MET A 258 8.86 12.31 23.13
N ALA A 259 8.86 10.98 23.21
CA ALA A 259 8.70 10.25 24.46
C ALA A 259 10.00 10.21 25.30
N LEU A 260 11.16 10.08 24.65
CA LEU A 260 12.45 9.90 25.29
C LEU A 260 13.26 11.21 25.42
N GLY A 261 12.81 12.29 24.77
CA GLY A 261 13.53 13.57 24.74
C GLY A 261 14.92 13.51 24.10
N THR A 262 15.21 12.44 23.34
CA THR A 262 16.55 12.18 22.78
C THR A 262 16.50 12.13 21.26
N GLU A 263 17.46 12.79 20.61
CA GLU A 263 17.65 12.73 19.18
C GLU A 263 18.71 11.70 18.82
N TRP A 264 18.31 10.72 18.01
CA TRP A 264 19.22 9.72 17.43
C TRP A 264 18.95 9.54 15.93
N PRO A 265 19.88 8.91 15.18
CA PRO A 265 19.65 8.56 13.78
C PRO A 265 18.40 7.70 13.61
N ASN A 266 17.72 7.81 12.46
CA ASN A 266 16.49 7.04 12.19
C ASN A 266 16.73 5.55 11.95
N TRP A 267 17.91 5.19 11.44
CA TRP A 267 18.21 3.84 10.94
C TRP A 267 18.10 2.71 11.99
N PRO A 268 18.44 2.87 13.29
CA PRO A 268 18.31 1.76 14.25
C PRO A 268 16.84 1.36 14.47
N VAL A 269 15.94 2.35 14.55
CA VAL A 269 14.50 2.12 14.69
C VAL A 269 13.94 1.47 13.43
N GLN A 270 14.37 1.92 12.25
CA GLN A 270 13.96 1.32 10.98
C GLN A 270 14.47 -0.12 10.82
N LEU A 271 15.70 -0.40 11.24
CA LEU A 271 16.28 -1.73 11.23
C LEU A 271 15.52 -2.67 12.17
N ALA A 272 15.27 -2.25 13.41
CA ALA A 272 14.49 -3.01 14.38
C ALA A 272 13.05 -3.25 13.88
N GLY A 273 12.41 -2.23 13.31
CA GLY A 273 11.08 -2.34 12.69
C GLY A 273 11.06 -3.33 11.52
N THR A 274 12.07 -3.28 10.65
CA THR A 274 12.23 -4.22 9.53
C THR A 274 12.40 -5.65 10.04
N ALA A 275 13.26 -5.85 11.04
CA ALA A 275 13.48 -7.15 11.66
C ALA A 275 12.18 -7.69 12.26
N LEU A 276 11.42 -6.86 12.98
CA LEU A 276 10.14 -7.24 13.58
C LEU A 276 9.07 -7.55 12.53
N LEU A 277 9.05 -6.82 11.41
CA LEU A 277 8.15 -7.08 10.28
C LEU A 277 8.43 -8.44 9.62
N VAL A 278 9.71 -8.80 9.45
CA VAL A 278 10.12 -10.02 8.74
C VAL A 278 10.16 -11.25 9.64
N ALA A 279 10.38 -11.09 10.95
CA ALA A 279 10.52 -12.20 11.89
C ALA A 279 9.35 -13.20 11.87
N PRO A 280 8.06 -12.80 11.86
CA PRO A 280 6.96 -13.75 11.76
C PRO A 280 6.98 -14.59 10.48
N LEU A 281 7.45 -14.04 9.35
CA LEU A 281 7.61 -14.79 8.10
C LEU A 281 8.71 -15.84 8.23
N ALA A 282 9.81 -15.52 8.92
CA ALA A 282 10.92 -16.44 9.12
C ALA A 282 10.58 -17.58 10.09
N LEU A 283 9.85 -17.27 11.17
CA LEU A 283 9.42 -18.24 12.18
C LEU A 283 8.24 -19.09 11.70
N GLY A 284 7.29 -18.47 10.99
CA GLY A 284 6.03 -19.09 10.56
C GLY A 284 6.11 -19.81 9.21
N ARG A 285 7.21 -20.53 8.89
CA ARG A 285 7.39 -21.18 7.57
C ARG A 285 6.26 -22.16 7.24
N ALA A 286 5.73 -22.86 8.25
CA ALA A 286 4.57 -23.73 8.12
C ALA A 286 3.31 -22.99 7.64
N ARG A 287 3.18 -21.71 7.99
CA ARG A 287 2.02 -20.85 7.64
C ARG A 287 2.16 -20.18 6.28
N TRP A 288 3.24 -20.39 5.52
CA TRP A 288 3.42 -19.74 4.22
C TRP A 288 2.30 -20.04 3.23
N ARG A 289 1.64 -21.20 3.34
CA ARG A 289 0.48 -21.57 2.50
C ARG A 289 -0.83 -20.95 2.94
N ASP A 290 -0.91 -20.42 4.15
CA ASP A 290 -2.11 -19.76 4.69
C ASP A 290 -2.30 -18.35 4.07
N ALA A 291 -3.38 -18.19 3.29
CA ALA A 291 -3.71 -16.92 2.65
C ALA A 291 -4.10 -15.83 3.64
N ALA A 292 -4.69 -16.18 4.78
CA ALA A 292 -5.02 -15.22 5.82
C ALA A 292 -3.74 -14.66 6.47
N PHE A 293 -2.76 -15.53 6.73
CA PHE A 293 -1.44 -15.12 7.24
C PHE A 293 -0.75 -14.17 6.26
N ARG A 294 -0.66 -14.52 4.97
CA ARG A 294 -0.03 -13.65 3.95
C ARG A 294 -0.75 -12.30 3.80
N ARG A 295 -2.09 -12.29 3.85
CA ARG A 295 -2.88 -11.04 3.82
C ARG A 295 -2.65 -10.17 5.07
N LEU A 296 -2.51 -10.77 6.25
CA LEU A 296 -2.17 -10.03 7.46
C LEU A 296 -0.78 -9.38 7.35
N VAL A 297 0.18 -10.06 6.73
CA VAL A 297 1.50 -9.49 6.43
C VAL A 297 1.37 -8.30 5.47
N LEU A 298 0.55 -8.40 4.40
CA LEU A 298 0.26 -7.25 3.53
C LEU A 298 -0.27 -6.05 4.32
N CYS A 299 -1.26 -6.25 5.19
CA CYS A 299 -1.82 -5.18 6.00
C CYS A 299 -0.74 -4.54 6.90
N SER A 300 0.10 -5.36 7.53
CA SER A 300 1.21 -4.89 8.34
C SER A 300 2.24 -4.11 7.51
N VAL A 301 2.57 -4.57 6.29
CA VAL A 301 3.47 -3.87 5.36
C VAL A 301 2.91 -2.49 4.98
N LEU A 302 1.62 -2.39 4.66
CA LEU A 302 0.97 -1.12 4.31
C LEU A 302 1.04 -0.09 5.45
N VAL A 303 0.90 -0.53 6.71
CA VAL A 303 1.08 0.35 7.87
C VAL A 303 2.55 0.65 8.12
N TYR A 304 3.42 -0.36 7.99
CA TYR A 304 4.86 -0.27 8.19
C TYR A 304 5.51 0.81 7.31
N VAL A 305 5.20 0.84 6.01
CA VAL A 305 5.82 1.78 5.06
C VAL A 305 5.49 3.23 5.36
N VAL A 306 4.45 3.51 6.16
CA VAL A 306 4.15 4.87 6.64
C VAL A 306 4.81 5.12 7.98
N LEU A 307 4.67 4.17 8.91
CA LEU A 307 5.12 4.33 10.28
C LEU A 307 6.66 4.38 10.41
N PHE A 308 7.39 3.66 9.56
CA PHE A 308 8.86 3.64 9.54
C PHE A 308 9.45 4.50 8.41
N ASN A 309 8.61 5.31 7.74
CA ASN A 309 9.07 6.30 6.77
C ASN A 309 9.34 7.64 7.47
N HIS A 310 10.56 8.11 7.30
CA HIS A 310 11.08 9.35 7.88
C HIS A 310 10.44 10.62 7.24
N GLN A 311 9.87 10.49 6.03
CA GLN A 311 9.11 11.54 5.32
C GLN A 311 7.60 11.30 5.34
N SER A 312 7.06 10.58 6.34
CA SER A 312 5.61 10.37 6.39
C SER A 312 4.88 11.67 6.69
N GLU A 313 3.88 11.97 5.86
CA GLU A 313 3.07 13.19 5.93
C GLU A 313 1.58 12.86 5.99
N ARG A 314 0.75 13.88 6.24
CA ARG A 314 -0.71 13.75 6.31
C ARG A 314 -1.32 12.97 5.13
N ALA A 315 -0.82 13.21 3.92
CA ALA A 315 -1.29 12.58 2.70
C ALA A 315 -0.87 11.10 2.55
N THR A 316 0.12 10.64 3.32
CA THR A 316 0.65 9.27 3.22
C THR A 316 -0.27 8.25 3.90
N PHE A 317 -1.12 8.70 4.83
CA PHE A 317 -1.95 7.84 5.67
C PHE A 317 -2.98 7.01 4.93
N VAL A 318 -3.39 7.38 3.71
CA VAL A 318 -4.22 6.53 2.84
C VAL A 318 -3.62 5.13 2.66
N ILE A 319 -2.29 4.98 2.66
CA ILE A 319 -1.61 3.69 2.56
C ILE A 319 -1.82 2.88 3.85
N ALA A 320 -1.48 3.44 5.01
CA ALA A 320 -1.60 2.75 6.29
C ALA A 320 -3.06 2.45 6.65
N TYR A 321 -3.96 3.41 6.45
CA TYR A 321 -5.38 3.23 6.71
C TYR A 321 -6.00 2.18 5.79
N THR A 322 -5.51 2.04 4.55
CA THR A 322 -5.88 0.90 3.70
C THR A 322 -5.51 -0.42 4.39
N GLY A 323 -4.30 -0.56 4.94
CA GLY A 323 -3.88 -1.73 5.70
C GLY A 323 -4.77 -2.01 6.92
N ILE A 324 -5.09 -0.99 7.72
CA ILE A 324 -5.96 -1.12 8.91
C ILE A 324 -7.36 -1.57 8.51
N VAL A 325 -7.98 -0.90 7.53
CA VAL A 325 -9.35 -1.21 7.10
C VAL A 325 -9.44 -2.60 6.50
N VAL A 326 -8.49 -2.99 5.64
CA VAL A 326 -8.43 -4.35 5.07
C VAL A 326 -8.27 -5.40 6.17
N TRP A 327 -7.41 -5.16 7.17
CA TRP A 327 -7.23 -6.08 8.30
C TRP A 327 -8.51 -6.25 9.12
N CYS A 328 -9.18 -5.16 9.48
CA CYS A 328 -10.37 -5.17 10.32
C CYS A 328 -11.58 -5.78 9.60
N VAL A 329 -11.76 -5.51 8.31
CA VAL A 329 -12.90 -6.02 7.53
C VAL A 329 -12.65 -7.45 7.00
N GLY A 330 -11.39 -7.82 6.77
CA GLY A 330 -10.98 -9.11 6.23
C GLY A 330 -10.76 -10.22 7.26
N SER A 331 -10.97 -9.93 8.55
CA SER A 331 -10.75 -10.84 9.67
C SER A 331 -11.99 -10.94 10.57
N ALA A 332 -12.04 -11.95 11.44
CA ALA A 332 -13.09 -12.05 12.45
C ALA A 332 -13.11 -10.80 13.36
N PRO A 333 -14.31 -10.30 13.72
CA PRO A 333 -14.43 -9.14 14.57
C PRO A 333 -13.85 -9.42 15.96
N SER A 334 -13.20 -8.43 16.55
CA SER A 334 -12.74 -8.46 17.93
C SER A 334 -12.88 -7.07 18.53
N ARG A 335 -13.03 -6.97 19.85
CA ARG A 335 -13.12 -5.67 20.53
C ARG A 335 -11.93 -4.77 20.18
N LEU A 336 -10.72 -5.33 20.18
CA LEU A 336 -9.49 -4.62 19.80
C LEU A 336 -9.56 -4.06 18.36
N LYS A 337 -9.89 -4.89 17.37
CA LYS A 337 -10.01 -4.46 15.96
C LYS A 337 -11.08 -3.39 15.79
N THR A 338 -12.23 -3.54 16.46
CA THR A 338 -13.32 -2.56 16.43
C THR A 338 -12.89 -1.22 17.05
N THR A 339 -12.20 -1.25 18.19
CA THR A 339 -11.67 -0.03 18.83
C THR A 339 -10.62 0.66 17.96
N ILE A 340 -9.69 -0.08 17.36
CA ILE A 340 -8.68 0.48 16.46
C ILE A 340 -9.34 1.11 15.23
N LEU A 341 -10.34 0.43 14.64
CA LEU A 341 -11.08 0.97 13.50
C LEU A 341 -11.84 2.23 13.88
N ALA A 342 -12.55 2.24 15.02
CA ALA A 342 -13.26 3.41 15.52
C ALA A 342 -12.32 4.58 15.79
N LEU A 343 -11.17 4.33 16.41
CA LEU A 343 -10.12 5.32 16.62
C LEU A 343 -9.58 5.87 15.29
N THR A 344 -9.35 4.99 14.30
CA THR A 344 -8.90 5.37 12.96
C THR A 344 -9.91 6.30 12.27
N LEU A 345 -11.20 5.95 12.29
CA LEU A 345 -12.28 6.76 11.71
C LEU A 345 -12.44 8.10 12.44
N LEU A 346 -12.37 8.10 13.77
CA LEU A 346 -12.42 9.32 14.58
C LEU A 346 -11.28 10.26 14.20
N VAL A 347 -10.05 9.74 14.10
CA VAL A 347 -8.87 10.52 13.74
C VAL A 347 -8.94 11.04 12.31
N MET A 348 -9.45 10.26 11.34
CA MET A 348 -9.71 10.74 9.97
C MET A 348 -10.62 11.98 9.99
N VAL A 349 -11.70 11.95 10.79
CA VAL A 349 -12.64 13.07 10.89
C VAL A 349 -12.00 14.26 11.60
N VAL A 350 -11.44 14.06 12.79
CA VAL A 350 -10.95 15.13 13.66
C VAL A 350 -9.73 15.85 13.05
N HIS A 351 -8.87 15.12 12.34
CA HIS A 351 -7.62 15.69 11.84
C HIS A 351 -7.83 16.56 10.59
N ASP A 352 -8.57 16.05 9.60
CA ASP A 352 -8.58 16.64 8.26
C ASP A 352 -9.89 17.32 7.89
N VAL A 353 -11.03 17.03 8.56
CA VAL A 353 -12.29 17.75 8.33
C VAL A 353 -12.22 19.16 8.93
N GLU A 354 -12.71 20.16 8.20
CA GLU A 354 -12.66 21.58 8.60
C GLU A 354 -13.49 21.93 9.83
N ILE A 355 -14.34 21.02 10.33
CA ILE A 355 -15.15 21.22 11.53
C ILE A 355 -14.31 21.45 12.80
N VAL A 356 -13.06 20.96 12.82
CA VAL A 356 -12.15 21.15 13.94
C VAL A 356 -11.44 22.50 13.83
N PRO A 357 -11.50 23.35 14.86
CA PRO A 357 -10.87 24.67 14.84
C PRO A 357 -9.39 24.64 14.46
N ARG A 358 -8.94 25.63 13.69
CA ARG A 358 -7.56 25.70 13.19
C ARG A 358 -6.51 25.67 14.30
N TRP A 359 -6.78 26.31 15.44
CA TRP A 359 -5.87 26.30 16.59
C TRP A 359 -5.68 24.89 17.17
N VAL A 360 -6.75 24.09 17.28
CA VAL A 360 -6.67 22.68 17.73
C VAL A 360 -5.77 21.90 16.78
N LYS A 361 -5.90 22.11 15.48
CA LYS A 361 -5.05 21.45 14.49
C LYS A 361 -3.59 21.88 14.63
N ALA A 362 -3.33 23.18 14.70
CA ALA A 362 -2.00 23.77 14.69
C ALA A 362 -1.22 23.52 15.99
N GLU A 363 -1.90 23.50 17.14
CA GLU A 363 -1.26 23.40 18.46
C GLU A 363 -1.32 21.99 19.05
N ILE A 364 -2.30 21.18 18.65
CA ILE A 364 -2.52 19.84 19.23
C ILE A 364 -2.33 18.76 18.17
N LEU A 365 -3.18 18.71 17.13
CA LEU A 365 -3.22 17.53 16.27
C LEU A 365 -1.96 17.33 15.44
N ILE A 366 -1.44 18.42 14.85
CA ILE A 366 -0.25 18.38 14.01
C ILE A 366 1.02 18.21 14.87
N PRO A 367 1.27 19.00 15.93
CA PRO A 367 2.49 18.86 16.74
C PRO A 367 2.62 17.48 17.39
N TYR A 368 1.54 16.94 17.97
CA TYR A 368 1.55 15.62 18.60
C TYR A 368 1.33 14.46 17.61
N ARG A 369 1.33 14.76 16.31
CA ARG A 369 1.22 13.77 15.22
C ARG A 369 0.01 12.85 15.39
N ILE A 370 -1.13 13.33 15.86
CA ILE A 370 -2.27 12.48 16.27
C ILE A 370 -2.72 11.51 15.16
N LYS A 371 -2.58 11.90 13.88
CA LYS A 371 -2.91 11.05 12.73
C LYS A 371 -2.18 9.69 12.71
N GLY A 372 -0.98 9.60 13.28
CA GLY A 372 -0.21 8.37 13.32
C GLY A 372 -0.54 7.42 14.47
N ILE A 373 -1.24 7.86 15.51
CA ILE A 373 -1.53 7.05 16.70
C ILE A 373 -2.31 5.77 16.37
N PRO A 374 -3.40 5.80 15.55
CA PRO A 374 -4.10 4.58 15.17
C PRO A 374 -3.17 3.59 14.44
N CYS A 375 -2.21 4.10 13.65
CA CYS A 375 -1.26 3.27 12.92
C CYS A 375 -0.26 2.58 13.85
N VAL A 376 0.24 3.28 14.88
CA VAL A 376 1.12 2.68 15.90
C VAL A 376 0.41 1.52 16.59
N VAL A 377 -0.79 1.77 17.12
CA VAL A 377 -1.57 0.75 17.84
C VAL A 377 -1.93 -0.42 16.93
N ALA A 378 -2.39 -0.14 15.71
CA ALA A 378 -2.73 -1.17 14.73
C ALA A 378 -1.53 -2.01 14.34
N TRP A 379 -0.36 -1.41 14.11
CA TRP A 379 0.82 -2.14 13.68
C TRP A 379 1.29 -3.12 14.75
N PHE A 380 1.40 -2.70 16.02
CA PHE A 380 1.77 -3.61 17.10
C PHE A 380 0.73 -4.72 17.31
N ALA A 381 -0.57 -4.42 17.18
CA ALA A 381 -1.61 -5.44 17.24
C ALA A 381 -1.51 -6.46 16.09
N MET A 382 -1.24 -6.01 14.86
CA MET A 382 -0.98 -6.89 13.71
C MET A 382 0.27 -7.73 13.92
N GLN A 383 1.36 -7.15 14.46
CA GLN A 383 2.57 -7.91 14.76
C GLN A 383 2.30 -8.99 15.81
N ALA A 384 1.60 -8.67 16.90
CA ALA A 384 1.22 -9.67 17.90
C ALA A 384 0.39 -10.82 17.30
N GLU A 385 -0.57 -10.52 16.43
CA GLU A 385 -1.37 -11.53 15.72
C GLU A 385 -0.51 -12.38 14.76
N LEU A 386 0.46 -11.76 14.07
CA LEU A 386 1.41 -12.45 13.19
C LEU A 386 2.31 -13.42 13.97
N PHE A 387 2.92 -12.98 15.07
CA PHE A 387 3.76 -13.83 15.93
C PHE A 387 2.95 -14.97 16.54
N ALA A 388 1.76 -14.67 17.07
CA ALA A 388 0.88 -15.69 17.64
C ALA A 388 0.46 -16.74 16.61
N THR A 389 0.26 -16.34 15.34
CA THR A 389 -0.07 -17.26 14.24
C THR A 389 1.16 -18.05 13.79
N ALA A 390 2.32 -17.40 13.70
CA ALA A 390 3.57 -18.01 13.26
C ALA A 390 4.08 -19.11 14.22
N LEU A 391 3.84 -18.96 15.52
CA LEU A 391 4.32 -19.87 16.56
C LEU A 391 3.33 -20.99 16.93
N ARG A 392 2.09 -20.99 16.42
CA ARG A 392 1.14 -22.07 16.66
C ARG A 392 1.61 -23.36 15.98
N SER A 393 1.69 -24.45 16.74
CA SER A 393 1.96 -25.78 16.19
C SER A 393 0.79 -26.26 15.32
N GLU A 394 1.08 -27.07 14.28
CA GLU A 394 0.06 -27.69 13.40
C GLU A 394 -0.83 -28.71 14.13
N SER A 395 -0.54 -29.02 15.39
CA SER A 395 -1.07 -30.14 16.18
C SER A 395 -2.47 -29.88 16.79
N GLY A 396 -3.43 -29.39 16.01
CA GLY A 396 -4.79 -29.11 16.49
C GLY A 396 -5.95 -29.62 15.63
N GLU A 397 -5.70 -30.07 14.39
CA GLU A 397 -6.77 -30.51 13.45
C GLU A 397 -6.81 -32.01 13.19
N THR A 398 -5.93 -32.80 13.79
CA THR A 398 -6.03 -34.28 13.81
C THR A 398 -6.48 -34.78 15.19
N ALA A 399 -7.71 -34.45 15.58
CA ALA A 399 -8.43 -35.20 16.61
C ALA A 399 -9.45 -36.11 15.91
N LEU A 400 -8.99 -37.34 15.64
CA LEU A 400 -9.68 -38.61 15.37
C LEU A 400 -11.20 -38.58 15.06
N PRO A 401 -11.64 -39.13 13.91
CA PRO A 401 -13.03 -39.55 13.73
C PRO A 401 -13.30 -40.82 14.55
N GLY A 402 -14.26 -40.72 15.47
CA GLY A 402 -15.21 -41.78 15.81
C GLY A 402 -14.66 -43.09 16.40
N THR A 403 -14.73 -43.20 17.72
CA THR A 403 -15.10 -44.47 18.37
C THR A 403 -16.31 -44.21 19.23
N ALA A 404 -17.50 -44.52 18.72
CA ALA A 404 -18.71 -44.63 19.52
C ALA A 404 -18.65 -45.93 20.35
N PRO A 405 -19.18 -45.96 21.58
CA PRO A 405 -19.24 -47.19 22.37
C PRO A 405 -20.37 -48.09 21.85
N GLU A 406 -20.08 -49.37 21.60
CA GLU A 406 -21.11 -50.40 21.43
C GLU A 406 -21.93 -50.53 22.73
N LEU A 407 -23.25 -50.43 22.59
CA LEU A 407 -24.20 -50.82 23.63
C LEU A 407 -24.38 -52.34 23.62
N PRO A 408 -24.43 -53.02 24.78
CA PRO A 408 -24.79 -54.43 24.84
C PRO A 408 -26.29 -54.59 24.57
N GLY A 409 -26.63 -55.40 23.57
CA GLY A 409 -28.01 -55.76 23.24
C GLY A 409 -28.69 -56.60 24.32
N ALA A 410 -29.98 -56.34 24.49
CA ALA A 410 -31.00 -57.24 25.03
C ALA A 410 -31.99 -57.56 23.91
#